data_AF-A0A0F9RML9-F1
#
_entry.id   AF-A0A0F9RML9-F1
#
_cell.length_a   1.000
_cell.length_b   1.000
_cell.length_c   1.000
_cell.angle_alpha   90.00
_cell.angle_beta   90.00
_cell.angle_gamma   90.00
#
_symmetry.space_group_name_H-M   'P 1'
#
loop_
_entity.id
_entity.type
_entity.pdbx_description
1 polymer ?
#
loop_
_entity_poly.entity_id
_entity_poly.type
_entity_poly.pdbx_seq_one_letter_code
_entity_poly.pdbx_strand_id
1 'polypeptide(L)'
;MSDEDDSRFCPYCGKPLNHPYWQHIQTEHPDKYSQKETWVQLYEDYTGLGMDETTSLMVISELFNATKEEIKSFLVNAKIIK
;
A
#
# COMPACT_ATOMS: atom_id res chain seq x y z
N MET A 1 -21.91 19.93 1.91
CA MET A 1 -21.90 18.47 2.07
C MET A 1 -20.70 17.98 1.29
N SER A 2 -19.58 17.74 1.96
CA SER A 2 -18.40 17.03 1.47
C SER A 2 -17.55 16.72 2.71
N ASP A 3 -16.64 15.76 2.61
CA ASP A 3 -15.75 15.28 3.68
C ASP A 3 -16.41 14.23 4.59
N GLU A 4 -16.92 13.15 3.97
CA GLU A 4 -16.90 11.83 4.60
C GLU A 4 -15.44 11.48 4.86
N ASP A 5 -15.02 11.75 6.09
CA ASP A 5 -13.75 11.39 6.69
C ASP A 5 -13.62 9.85 6.67
N ASP A 6 -13.17 9.28 5.53
CA ASP A 6 -12.68 7.90 5.44
C ASP A 6 -11.35 7.81 6.20
N SER A 7 -11.35 8.19 7.48
CA SER A 7 -10.21 7.98 8.36
C SER A 7 -10.12 6.49 8.63
N ARG A 8 -9.46 5.74 7.74
CA ARG A 8 -8.97 4.42 8.12
C ARG A 8 -7.97 4.60 9.25
N PHE A 9 -8.10 3.81 10.31
CA PHE A 9 -7.13 3.84 11.40
C PHE A 9 -5.96 2.92 11.08
N CYS A 10 -4.75 3.35 11.43
CA CYS A 10 -3.55 2.56 11.21
C CYS A 10 -3.66 1.26 12.02
N PRO A 11 -3.51 0.07 11.39
CA PRO A 11 -3.60 -1.19 12.11
C PRO A 11 -2.46 -1.40 13.12
N TYR A 12 -1.40 -0.59 13.05
CA TYR A 12 -0.21 -0.73 13.89
C TYR A 12 -0.18 0.23 15.09
N CYS A 13 -0.71 1.45 14.96
CA CYS A 13 -0.72 2.44 16.05
C CYS A 13 -2.11 3.01 16.38
N GLY A 14 -3.15 2.69 15.62
CA GLY A 14 -4.50 3.21 15.83
C GLY A 14 -4.65 4.71 15.56
N LYS A 15 -3.66 5.38 14.95
CA LYS A 15 -3.78 6.78 14.53
C LYS A 15 -4.65 6.88 13.27
N PRO A 16 -5.42 7.97 13.10
CA PRO A 16 -6.15 8.21 11.86
C PRO A 16 -5.13 8.32 10.70
N LEU A 17 -5.30 7.48 9.70
CA LEU A 17 -4.55 7.54 8.45
C LEU A 17 -5.26 8.52 7.54
N ASN A 18 -4.48 9.42 6.95
CA ASN A 18 -4.95 10.19 5.80
C ASN A 18 -4.52 9.46 4.53
N HIS A 19 -5.41 9.39 3.54
CA HIS A 19 -5.01 8.88 2.23
C HIS A 19 -3.89 9.76 1.66
N PRO A 20 -2.81 9.18 1.14
CA PRO A 20 -2.54 7.74 1.04
C PRO A 20 -2.10 7.07 2.35
N TYR A 21 -2.73 5.94 2.71
CA TYR A 21 -2.56 5.30 4.01
C TYR A 21 -1.15 4.78 4.29
N TRP A 22 -0.41 4.42 3.24
CA TRP A 22 0.96 3.91 3.37
C TRP A 22 1.98 4.98 3.79
N GLN A 23 1.72 6.27 3.54
CA GLN A 23 2.67 7.34 3.86
C GLN A 23 2.88 7.47 5.38
N HIS A 24 1.80 7.22 6.13
CA HIS A 24 1.87 7.12 7.59
C HIS A 24 2.71 5.93 8.03
N ILE A 25 2.51 4.76 7.42
CA ILE A 25 3.27 3.54 7.75
C ILE A 25 4.76 3.75 7.44
N GLN A 26 5.09 4.42 6.33
CA GLN A 26 6.48 4.76 5.98
C GLN A 26 7.15 5.64 7.04
N THR A 27 6.41 6.62 7.58
CA THR A 27 6.96 7.61 8.51
C THR A 27 6.99 7.11 9.96
N GLU A 28 5.89 6.52 10.43
CA GLU A 28 5.70 6.13 11.83
C GLU A 28 6.07 4.66 12.09
N HIS A 29 6.05 3.81 11.06
CA HIS A 29 6.31 2.38 11.17
C HIS A 29 7.30 1.88 10.09
N PRO A 30 8.52 2.44 10.01
CA PRO A 30 9.51 2.05 9.00
C PRO A 30 9.82 0.55 9.03
N ASP A 31 9.85 -0.08 10.22
CA ASP A 31 10.04 -1.52 10.39
C ASP A 31 8.95 -2.36 9.71
N LYS A 32 7.70 -1.88 9.74
CA LYS A 32 6.58 -2.54 9.05
C LYS A 32 6.61 -2.20 7.58
N TYR A 33 6.90 -0.94 7.24
CA TYR A 33 7.00 -0.48 5.87
C TYR A 33 7.97 -1.34 5.07
N SER A 34 9.16 -1.64 5.61
CA SER A 34 10.15 -2.51 4.97
C SER A 34 9.74 -3.99 4.79
N GLN A 35 8.61 -4.43 5.35
CA GLN A 35 8.11 -5.80 5.16
C GLN A 35 7.35 -5.94 3.85
N LYS A 36 7.51 -7.09 3.19
CA LYS A 36 6.81 -7.42 1.93
C LYS A 36 5.28 -7.41 2.08
N GLU A 37 4.76 -7.59 3.29
CA GLU A 37 3.34 -7.41 3.63
C GLU A 37 2.82 -6.00 3.27
N THR A 38 3.68 -4.97 3.31
CA THR A 38 3.31 -3.60 2.93
C THR A 38 3.04 -3.47 1.43
N TRP A 39 3.60 -4.34 0.59
CA TRP A 39 3.33 -4.33 -0.86
C TRP A 39 1.86 -4.63 -1.15
N VAL A 40 1.24 -5.51 -0.37
CA VAL A 40 -0.20 -5.82 -0.45
C VAL A 40 -1.01 -4.58 -0.12
N GLN A 41 -0.73 -3.96 1.04
CA GLN A 41 -1.46 -2.78 1.49
C GLN A 41 -1.33 -1.60 0.53
N LEU A 42 -0.11 -1.33 0.03
CA LEU A 42 0.13 -0.30 -0.98
C LEU A 42 -0.65 -0.56 -2.26
N TYR A 43 -0.63 -1.80 -2.72
CA TYR A 43 -1.32 -2.18 -3.95
C TYR A 43 -2.83 -2.01 -3.81
N GLU A 44 -3.42 -2.47 -2.71
CA GLU A 44 -4.84 -2.29 -2.40
C GLU A 44 -5.21 -0.81 -2.22
N ASP A 45 -4.33 0.01 -1.63
CA ASP A 45 -4.54 1.45 -1.47
C ASP A 45 -4.58 2.15 -2.83
N TYR A 46 -3.58 1.91 -3.68
CA TYR A 46 -3.50 2.51 -5.00
C TYR A 46 -4.63 2.04 -5.92
N THR A 47 -4.93 0.74 -5.93
CA THR A 47 -6.03 0.21 -6.74
C THR A 47 -7.40 0.65 -6.22
N GLY A 48 -7.57 0.79 -4.91
CA GLY A 48 -8.76 1.38 -4.29
C GLY A 48 -8.98 2.85 -4.64
N LEU A 49 -7.89 3.60 -4.87
CA LEU A 49 -7.93 4.98 -5.39
C LEU A 49 -8.25 5.07 -6.89
N GLY A 50 -8.41 3.94 -7.57
CA GLY A 50 -8.65 3.87 -9.01
C GLY A 50 -7.38 3.93 -9.87
N MET A 51 -6.19 3.68 -9.31
CA MET A 51 -4.99 3.44 -10.12
C MET A 51 -4.98 2.05 -10.74
N ASP A 52 -4.49 1.98 -11.98
CA ASP A 52 -4.21 0.73 -12.69
C ASP A 52 -3.13 -0.12 -12.00
N GLU A 53 -3.28 -1.46 -12.07
CA GLU A 53 -2.32 -2.45 -11.56
C GLU A 53 -0.87 -2.09 -11.96
N THR A 54 -0.65 -1.75 -13.23
CA THR A 54 0.71 -1.48 -13.75
C THR A 54 1.34 -0.26 -13.08
N THR A 55 0.54 0.78 -12.84
CA THR A 55 0.98 2.01 -12.17
C THR A 55 1.24 1.72 -10.69
N SER A 56 0.34 1.02 -10.01
CA SER A 56 0.51 0.61 -8.62
C SER A 56 1.79 -0.23 -8.43
N LEU A 57 2.02 -1.22 -9.28
CA LEU A 57 3.23 -2.05 -9.27
C LEU A 57 4.49 -1.22 -9.54
N MET A 58 4.42 -0.24 -10.45
CA MET A 58 5.55 0.65 -10.75
C MET A 58 5.93 1.51 -9.53
N VAL A 59 4.95 2.11 -8.86
CA VAL A 59 5.20 2.93 -7.67
C VAL A 59 5.80 2.07 -6.54
N ILE A 60 5.26 0.88 -6.28
CA ILE A 60 5.80 -0.04 -5.27
C ILE A 60 7.22 -0.49 -5.65
N SER A 61 7.47 -0.74 -6.94
CA SER A 61 8.79 -1.09 -7.47
C SER A 61 9.83 0.00 -7.18
N GLU A 62 9.47 1.27 -7.39
CA GLU A 62 10.35 2.41 -7.09
C GLU A 62 10.55 2.61 -5.60
N LEU A 63 9.51 2.46 -4.79
CA LEU A 63 9.57 2.63 -3.33
C LEU A 63 10.45 1.59 -2.63
N PHE A 64 10.40 0.34 -3.10
CA PHE A 64 11.10 -0.79 -2.47
C PHE A 64 12.35 -1.22 -3.21
N ASN A 65 12.70 -0.54 -4.30
CA ASN A 65 13.78 -0.93 -5.21
C ASN A 65 13.69 -2.42 -5.60
N ALA A 66 12.46 -2.88 -5.83
CA ALA A 66 12.12 -4.26 -6.17
C ALA A 66 11.58 -4.31 -7.60
N THR A 67 11.64 -5.45 -8.28
CA THR A 67 11.09 -5.55 -9.64
C THR A 67 9.57 -5.68 -9.61
N LYS A 68 8.90 -5.13 -10.62
CA LYS A 68 7.46 -5.31 -10.81
C LYS A 68 7.05 -6.79 -10.83
N GLU A 69 7.89 -7.65 -11.41
CA GLU A 69 7.67 -9.11 -11.44
C GLU A 69 7.77 -9.74 -10.04
N GLU A 70 8.72 -9.33 -9.21
CA GLU A 70 8.83 -9.83 -7.83
C GLU A 70 7.61 -9.41 -7.01
N ILE A 71 7.21 -8.14 -7.11
CA ILE A 71 6.04 -7.62 -6.40
C ILE A 71 4.78 -8.34 -6.90
N LYS A 72 4.60 -8.45 -8.22
CA LYS A 72 3.45 -9.17 -8.80
C LYS A 72 3.43 -10.63 -8.36
N SER A 73 4.56 -11.32 -8.38
CA SER A 73 4.66 -12.71 -7.90
C SER A 73 4.28 -12.84 -6.43
N PHE A 74 4.70 -11.89 -5.60
CA PHE A 74 4.31 -11.83 -4.19
C PHE A 74 2.81 -11.58 -4.02
N LEU A 75 2.24 -10.62 -4.75
CA LEU A 75 0.81 -10.29 -4.69
C LEU A 75 -0.08 -11.44 -5.20
N VAL A 76 0.35 -12.17 -6.23
CA VAL A 76 -0.31 -13.39 -6.70
C VAL A 76 -0.24 -14.49 -5.63
N ASN A 77 0.93 -14.67 -4.99
CA ASN A 77 1.09 -15.63 -3.89
C ASN A 77 0.19 -15.28 -2.69
N ALA A 78 0.08 -13.99 -2.38
CA ALA A 78 -0.79 -13.41 -1.37
C ALA A 78 -2.28 -13.41 -1.77
N LYS A 79 -2.63 -13.88 -2.98
CA LYS A 79 -4.00 -13.96 -3.53
C LYS A 79 -4.69 -12.60 -3.69
N ILE A 80 -3.92 -11.54 -3.89
CA ILE A 80 -4.41 -10.17 -4.14
C ILE A 80 -4.72 -9.98 -5.62
N ILE A 81 -3.78 -10.40 -6.47
CA ILE A 81 -3.93 -10.40 -7.93
C ILE A 81 -4.26 -11.82 -8.37
N LYS A 82 -5.21 -11.96 -9.30
CA LYS A 82 -5.62 -13.25 -9.89
C LYS A 82 -4.90 -13.54 -11.20
#